data_AF-A0A2T0LJ51-F1
#
_entry.id   AF-A0A2T0LJ51-F1
#
_cell.length_a   1.000
_cell.length_b   1.000
_cell.length_c   1.000
_cell.angle_alpha   90.00
_cell.angle_beta   90.00
_cell.angle_gamma   90.00
#
_symmetry.space_group_name_H-M   'P 1'
#
loop_
_entity.id
_entity.type
_entity.pdbx_description
1 polymer ?
#
loop_
_entity_poly.entity_id
_entity_poly.type
_entity_poly.pdbx_seq_one_letter_code
_entity_poly.pdbx_strand_id
1 'polypeptide(L)'
;MSGAISSRRRILACSLVLLVAALGFGGNAEAEVPPRVSKVEVYRVHSGHARPIPVTRLIHVEVERVLEGIQQMTGTSFPQMPAEYFLFRFPTPVVLSDSPVGYPIREIAVTAPQSAWDPPRLLIRNGRNHWVEYRTDRPLTVLLDQLKERGL
;
A
#
# COMPACT_ATOMS: atom_id res chain seq x y z
N MET A 1 -69.44 1.86 18.88
CA MET A 1 -68.22 1.10 18.51
C MET A 1 -67.29 2.03 17.73
N SER A 2 -65.98 1.79 17.80
CA SER A 2 -64.89 2.49 17.07
C SER A 2 -64.30 3.76 17.70
N GLY A 3 -63.54 3.58 18.79
CA GLY A 3 -62.60 4.60 19.30
C GLY A 3 -61.20 4.07 19.65
N ALA A 4 -60.95 2.75 19.53
CA ALA A 4 -59.75 2.12 20.08
C ALA A 4 -58.64 1.77 19.04
N ILE A 5 -58.90 1.95 17.74
CA ILE A 5 -58.01 1.45 16.67
C ILE A 5 -56.98 2.50 16.21
N SER A 6 -57.23 3.79 16.44
CA SER A 6 -56.37 4.90 16.00
C SER A 6 -55.06 5.06 16.82
N SER A 7 -55.13 4.82 18.13
CA SER A 7 -54.00 5.03 19.06
C SER A 7 -52.87 3.99 18.89
N ARG A 8 -53.22 2.73 18.64
CA ARG A 8 -52.23 1.62 18.53
C ARG A 8 -51.33 1.76 17.30
N ARG A 9 -51.85 2.28 16.18
CA ARG A 9 -51.05 2.54 14.96
C ARG A 9 -50.00 3.64 15.15
N ARG A 10 -50.30 4.67 15.94
CA ARG A 10 -49.37 5.78 16.21
C ARG A 10 -48.22 5.35 17.12
N ILE A 11 -48.53 4.54 18.14
CA ILE A 11 -47.52 4.00 19.07
C ILE A 11 -46.56 3.04 18.35
N LEU A 12 -47.10 2.17 17.48
CA LEU A 12 -46.29 1.26 16.66
C LEU A 12 -45.42 2.01 15.63
N ALA A 13 -45.91 3.12 15.07
CA ALA A 13 -45.12 3.93 14.14
C ALA A 13 -43.98 4.66 14.86
N CYS A 14 -44.21 5.21 16.06
CA CYS A 14 -43.17 5.87 16.85
C CYS A 14 -42.10 4.89 17.35
N SER A 15 -42.50 3.68 17.76
CA SER A 15 -41.52 2.66 18.19
C SER A 15 -40.68 2.16 17.01
N LEU A 16 -41.25 2.05 15.81
CA LEU A 16 -40.50 1.64 14.61
C LEU A 16 -39.49 2.73 14.17
N VAL A 17 -39.85 4.01 14.25
CA VAL A 17 -38.93 5.13 13.94
C VAL A 17 -37.78 5.20 14.94
N LEU A 18 -38.05 4.98 16.23
CA LEU A 18 -37.00 4.88 17.27
C LEU A 18 -36.11 3.66 17.08
N LEU A 19 -36.65 2.52 16.62
CA LEU A 19 -35.85 1.32 16.34
C LEU A 19 -34.94 1.51 15.11
N VAL A 20 -35.42 2.18 14.06
CA VAL A 20 -34.61 2.49 12.87
C VAL A 20 -33.57 3.57 13.17
N ALA A 21 -33.85 4.51 14.07
CA ALA A 21 -32.85 5.47 14.55
C ALA A 21 -31.80 4.82 15.46
N ALA A 22 -32.17 3.83 16.28
CA ALA A 22 -31.23 3.05 17.09
C ALA A 22 -30.37 2.07 16.26
N LEU A 23 -30.89 1.61 15.13
CA LEU A 23 -30.15 0.83 14.12
C LEU A 23 -29.49 1.74 13.05
N GLY A 24 -29.68 3.06 13.17
CA GLY A 24 -29.25 4.07 12.24
C GLY A 24 -27.76 4.31 12.36
N PHE A 25 -27.02 3.75 11.41
CA PHE A 25 -25.72 4.27 10.98
C PHE A 25 -24.71 4.43 12.12
N GLY A 26 -24.31 3.29 12.68
CA GLY A 26 -22.90 3.06 12.97
C GLY A 26 -22.11 3.04 11.66
N GLY A 27 -22.15 4.14 10.91
CA GLY A 27 -21.16 4.42 9.89
C GLY A 27 -19.88 4.54 10.68
N ASN A 28 -19.07 3.47 10.66
CA ASN A 28 -17.66 3.60 10.87
C ASN A 28 -17.22 4.61 9.82
N ALA A 29 -17.18 5.88 10.20
CA ALA A 29 -16.23 6.79 9.62
C ALA A 29 -14.89 6.12 9.95
N GLU A 30 -14.45 5.22 9.07
CA GLU A 30 -13.06 4.89 8.91
C GLU A 30 -12.39 6.25 8.87
N ALA A 31 -11.82 6.65 10.00
CA ALA A 31 -10.98 7.81 10.08
C ALA A 31 -9.98 7.57 8.96
N GLU A 32 -10.08 8.38 7.91
CA GLU A 32 -9.31 8.22 6.69
C GLU A 32 -7.85 8.26 7.13
N VAL A 33 -7.25 7.08 7.28
CA VAL A 33 -5.89 6.96 7.81
C VAL A 33 -5.05 7.73 6.82
N PRO A 34 -4.33 8.78 7.26
CA PRO A 34 -3.60 9.62 6.33
C PRO A 34 -2.66 8.73 5.50
N PRO A 35 -2.56 8.98 4.19
CA PRO A 35 -1.79 8.12 3.31
C PRO A 35 -0.36 8.02 3.82
N ARG A 36 0.11 6.78 4.05
CA ARG A 36 1.45 6.52 4.59
C ARG A 36 2.53 6.99 3.61
N VAL A 37 2.21 7.03 2.32
CA VAL A 37 3.06 7.59 1.27
C VAL A 37 2.43 8.87 0.76
N SER A 38 3.07 10.02 1.00
CA SER A 38 2.55 11.31 0.52
C SER A 38 2.80 11.53 -0.97
N LYS A 39 3.93 11.01 -1.47
CA LYS A 39 4.36 11.10 -2.87
C LYS A 39 5.38 10.00 -3.15
N VAL A 40 5.33 9.43 -4.35
CA VAL A 40 6.33 8.51 -4.86
C VAL A 40 6.74 8.92 -6.28
N GLU A 41 8.03 8.79 -6.57
CA GLU A 41 8.62 8.95 -7.89
C GLU A 41 9.20 7.60 -8.32
N VAL A 42 8.92 7.18 -9.55
CA VAL A 42 9.30 5.84 -10.02
C VAL A 42 10.20 5.94 -11.24
N TYR A 43 11.23 5.10 -11.28
CA TYR A 43 12.20 5.04 -12.37
C TYR A 43 12.43 3.58 -12.78
N ARG A 44 12.49 3.32 -14.08
CA ARG A 44 13.11 2.10 -14.61
C ARG A 44 14.62 2.33 -14.66
N VAL A 45 15.40 1.50 -13.99
CA VAL A 45 16.85 1.52 -14.10
C VAL A 45 17.30 0.36 -14.98
N HIS A 46 18.09 0.68 -16.00
CA HIS A 46 18.73 -0.30 -16.86
C HIS A 46 20.21 0.08 -17.02
N SER A 47 21.11 -0.79 -16.59
CA SER A 47 22.57 -0.60 -16.66
C SER A 47 23.03 0.74 -16.08
N GLY A 48 22.44 1.16 -14.95
CA GLY A 48 22.75 2.42 -14.27
C GLY A 48 22.01 3.65 -14.82
N HIS A 49 21.34 3.55 -15.96
CA HIS A 49 20.53 4.64 -16.51
C HIS A 49 19.12 4.60 -15.95
N ALA A 50 18.67 5.70 -15.33
CA ALA A 50 17.33 5.83 -14.76
C ALA A 50 16.40 6.61 -15.70
N ARG A 51 15.30 5.99 -16.11
CA ARG A 51 14.22 6.62 -16.90
C ARG A 51 12.97 6.78 -16.02
N PRO A 52 12.40 7.98 -15.88
CA PRO A 52 11.19 8.19 -15.06
C PRO A 52 9.98 7.48 -15.67
N ILE A 53 9.12 6.94 -14.81
CA ILE A 53 7.83 6.34 -15.15
C ILE A 53 6.73 7.20 -14.54
N PRO A 54 5.71 7.60 -15.31
CA PRO A 54 4.54 8.30 -14.76
C PRO A 54 3.84 7.47 -13.68
N VAL A 55 3.69 8.05 -12.49
CA VAL A 55 3.04 7.39 -11.36
C VAL A 55 1.53 7.56 -11.46
N THR A 56 0.81 6.45 -11.55
CA THR A 56 -0.65 6.42 -11.50
C THR A 56 -1.13 6.21 -10.06
N ARG A 57 -2.42 6.47 -9.82
CA ARG A 57 -3.06 6.15 -8.54
C ARG A 57 -2.95 4.67 -8.18
N LEU A 58 -3.01 3.77 -9.17
CA LEU A 58 -2.88 2.33 -8.94
C LEU A 58 -1.46 1.96 -8.48
N ILE A 59 -0.43 2.52 -9.13
CA ILE A 59 0.97 2.32 -8.71
C ILE A 59 1.17 2.85 -7.30
N HIS A 60 0.62 4.03 -6.99
CA HIS A 60 0.72 4.61 -5.65
C HIS A 60 0.13 3.69 -4.57
N VAL A 61 -1.12 3.26 -4.75
CA VAL A 61 -1.82 2.36 -3.82
C VAL A 61 -1.09 1.02 -3.69
N GLU A 62 -0.55 0.51 -4.79
CA GLU A 62 0.17 -0.76 -4.76
C GLU A 62 1.50 -0.65 -4.00
N VAL A 63 2.22 0.47 -4.13
CA VAL A 63 3.42 0.75 -3.33
C VAL A 63 3.08 0.82 -1.85
N GLU A 64 1.98 1.49 -1.47
CA GLU A 64 1.52 1.52 -0.08
C GLU A 64 1.25 0.11 0.46
N ARG A 65 0.53 -0.72 -0.29
CA ARG A 65 0.25 -2.11 0.09
C ARG A 65 1.51 -2.96 0.21
N VAL A 66 2.49 -2.78 -0.66
CA VAL A 66 3.78 -3.47 -0.58
C VAL A 66 4.51 -3.11 0.72
N LEU A 67 4.51 -1.83 1.09
CA LEU A 67 5.15 -1.34 2.33
C LEU A 67 4.40 -1.81 3.59
N GLU A 68 3.07 -1.85 3.56
CA GLU A 68 2.25 -2.40 4.65
C GLU A 68 2.50 -3.88 4.87
N GLY A 69 2.72 -4.64 3.79
CA GLY A 69 2.96 -6.07 3.82
C GLY A 69 4.36 -6.50 4.24
N ILE A 70 5.27 -5.58 4.60
CA ILE A 70 6.66 -5.95 4.96
C ILE A 70 6.66 -6.72 6.28
N GLN A 71 7.11 -7.97 6.25
CA GLN A 71 7.09 -8.88 7.41
C GLN A 71 8.44 -9.08 8.06
N GLN A 72 9.51 -9.27 7.27
CA GLN A 72 10.82 -9.63 7.79
C GLN A 72 11.96 -9.16 6.91
N MET A 73 13.10 -8.88 7.55
CA MET A 73 14.38 -8.66 6.89
C MET A 73 14.99 -10.01 6.51
N THR A 74 15.36 -10.21 5.24
CA THR A 74 16.03 -11.46 4.80
C THR A 74 17.50 -11.48 5.24
N GLY A 75 18.10 -10.31 5.50
CA GLY A 75 19.48 -10.17 5.99
C GLY A 75 20.54 -10.15 4.88
N THR A 76 20.15 -10.43 3.63
CA THR A 76 21.04 -10.29 2.47
C THR A 76 21.21 -8.83 2.12
N SER A 77 22.42 -8.29 2.29
CA SER A 77 22.80 -7.01 1.69
C SER A 77 23.21 -7.25 0.25
N PHE A 78 22.70 -6.46 -0.69
CA PHE A 78 23.15 -6.50 -2.09
C PHE A 78 24.34 -5.55 -2.27
N PRO A 79 25.58 -6.06 -2.38
CA PRO A 79 26.74 -5.20 -2.60
C PRO A 79 26.71 -4.55 -3.99
N GLN A 80 26.08 -5.22 -4.97
CA GLN A 80 25.87 -4.71 -6.31
C GLN A 80 24.43 -4.96 -6.73
N MET A 81 23.78 -3.90 -7.22
CA MET A 81 22.43 -3.99 -7.77
C MET A 81 22.44 -4.74 -9.11
N PRO A 82 21.38 -5.49 -9.44
CA PRO A 82 21.23 -6.07 -10.77
C PRO A 82 21.18 -4.97 -11.83
N ALA A 83 21.47 -5.35 -13.08
CA ALA A 83 21.45 -4.41 -14.21
C ALA A 83 20.05 -3.78 -14.42
N GLU A 84 18.99 -4.50 -14.08
CA GLU A 84 17.60 -4.04 -14.23
C GLU A 84 16.82 -4.09 -12.92
N TYR A 85 16.19 -2.97 -12.59
CA TYR A 85 15.27 -2.87 -11.45
C TYR A 85 14.38 -1.63 -11.59
N PHE A 86 13.31 -1.59 -10.80
CA PHE A 86 12.49 -0.39 -10.63
C PHE A 86 12.88 0.30 -9.33
N LEU A 87 13.24 1.57 -9.41
CA LEU A 87 13.58 2.41 -8.27
C LEU A 87 12.37 3.28 -7.91
N PHE A 88 12.02 3.30 -6.64
CA PHE A 88 10.98 4.15 -6.09
C PHE A 88 11.63 5.09 -5.09
N ARG A 89 11.41 6.39 -5.27
CA ARG A 89 11.90 7.45 -4.38
C ARG A 89 10.73 8.10 -3.67
N PHE A 90 10.91 8.32 -2.38
CA PHE A 90 9.96 9.03 -1.53
C PHE A 90 10.58 10.37 -1.13
N PRO A 91 10.13 11.49 -1.75
CA PRO A 91 10.65 12.82 -1.41
C PRO A 91 10.46 13.15 0.08
N THR A 92 9.32 12.74 0.64
CA THR A 92 9.06 12.68 2.07
C THR A 92 9.35 11.27 2.56
N PRO A 93 10.22 11.07 3.58
CA PRO A 93 10.50 9.74 4.10
C PRO A 93 9.25 9.04 4.62
N VAL A 94 9.10 7.75 4.28
CA VAL A 94 8.03 6.91 4.80
C VAL A 94 8.47 6.28 6.10
N VAL A 95 7.68 6.43 7.15
CA VAL A 95 7.93 5.82 8.47
C VAL A 95 6.89 4.74 8.70
N LEU A 96 7.35 3.52 8.98
CA LEU A 96 6.49 2.36 9.23
C LEU A 96 6.59 1.96 10.69
N SER A 97 5.63 2.38 11.52
CA SER A 97 5.69 2.21 12.99
C SER A 97 5.76 0.75 13.45
N ASP A 98 5.08 -0.16 12.75
CA ASP A 98 4.96 -1.58 13.13
C ASP A 98 5.70 -2.52 12.17
N SER A 99 6.67 -1.99 11.41
CA SER A 99 7.43 -2.76 10.42
C SER A 99 8.80 -3.18 10.96
N PRO A 100 9.38 -4.31 10.50
CA PRO A 100 10.79 -4.63 10.74
C PRO A 100 11.77 -3.58 10.17
N VAL A 101 11.29 -2.63 9.36
CA VAL A 101 12.11 -1.52 8.86
C VAL A 101 12.19 -0.43 9.93
N GLY A 102 13.18 -0.54 10.81
CA GLY A 102 13.40 0.39 11.92
C GLY A 102 13.99 1.76 11.54
N TYR A 103 13.80 2.24 10.31
CA TYR A 103 14.33 3.52 9.84
C TYR A 103 13.43 4.18 8.78
N PRO A 104 13.48 5.51 8.61
CA PRO A 104 12.72 6.20 7.58
C PRO A 104 13.15 5.77 6.17
N ILE A 105 12.20 5.32 5.37
CA ILE A 105 12.41 4.83 4.01
C ILE A 105 12.41 6.00 3.04
N ARG A 106 13.52 6.18 2.32
CA ARG A 106 13.64 7.17 1.24
C ARG A 106 13.63 6.54 -0.14
N GLU A 107 14.13 5.31 -0.25
CA GLU A 107 14.23 4.60 -1.51
C GLU A 107 13.95 3.11 -1.30
N ILE A 108 13.15 2.54 -2.20
CA ILE A 108 13.04 1.09 -2.38
C ILE A 108 13.37 0.74 -3.84
N ALA A 109 13.83 -0.48 -4.04
CA ALA A 109 14.01 -1.05 -5.37
C ALA A 109 13.28 -2.39 -5.45
N VAL A 110 12.66 -2.66 -6.58
CA VAL A 110 12.06 -3.96 -6.90
C VAL A 110 12.82 -4.54 -8.09
N THR A 111 13.45 -5.69 -7.90
CA THR A 111 14.16 -6.36 -8.99
C THR A 111 13.16 -6.96 -9.97
N ALA A 112 13.49 -6.91 -11.27
CA ALA A 112 12.72 -7.65 -12.27
C ALA A 112 13.09 -9.14 -12.18
N PRO A 113 12.12 -10.07 -12.34
CA PRO A 113 12.42 -11.49 -12.40
C PRO A 113 13.25 -11.78 -13.65
N GLN A 114 14.44 -12.35 -13.49
CA GLN A 114 15.31 -12.73 -14.62
C GLN A 114 14.92 -14.09 -15.22
N SER A 115 14.22 -14.92 -14.44
CA SER A 115 13.72 -16.22 -14.87
C SER A 115 12.48 -16.59 -14.07
N ALA A 116 11.76 -17.63 -14.50
CA ALA A 116 10.62 -18.17 -13.75
C ALA A 116 10.99 -18.68 -12.34
N TRP A 117 12.28 -18.92 -12.08
CA TRP A 117 12.80 -19.43 -10.82
C TRP A 117 13.47 -18.35 -9.94
N ASP A 118 13.58 -17.12 -10.43
CA ASP A 118 14.12 -15.99 -9.68
C ASP A 118 13.00 -14.96 -9.42
N PRO A 119 12.35 -15.04 -8.24
CA PRO A 119 11.23 -14.15 -7.94
C PRO A 119 11.72 -12.70 -7.78
N PRO A 120 10.85 -11.72 -8.04
CA PRO A 120 11.15 -10.33 -7.75
C PRO A 120 11.45 -10.14 -6.26
N ARG A 121 12.40 -9.26 -5.96
CA ARG A 121 12.88 -8.98 -4.60
C ARG A 121 12.64 -7.54 -4.24
N LEU A 122 12.17 -7.30 -3.01
CA LEU A 122 12.03 -5.97 -2.44
C LEU A 122 13.30 -5.60 -1.70
N LEU A 123 13.96 -4.55 -2.15
CA LEU A 123 15.17 -4.01 -1.55
C LEU A 123 14.85 -2.64 -0.97
N ILE A 124 15.31 -2.36 0.25
CA ILE A 124 15.13 -1.08 0.93
C ILE A 124 16.50 -0.51 1.25
N ARG A 125 16.72 0.76 0.89
CA ARG A 125 18.00 1.42 1.17
C ARG A 125 18.05 1.86 2.62
N ASN A 126 19.06 1.40 3.36
CA ASN A 126 19.25 1.78 4.76
C ASN A 126 20.04 3.10 4.91
N GLY A 127 20.16 3.60 6.14
CA GLY A 127 20.92 4.83 6.45
C GLY A 127 22.43 4.75 6.17
N ARG A 128 22.98 3.54 5.93
CA ARG A 128 24.37 3.32 5.49
C ARG A 128 24.48 3.21 3.97
N ASN A 129 23.43 3.57 3.24
CA ASN A 129 23.41 3.57 1.77
C ASN A 129 23.44 2.17 1.14
N HIS A 130 23.21 1.11 1.91
CA HIS A 130 23.19 -0.28 1.45
C HIS A 130 21.77 -0.74 1.13
N TRP A 131 21.64 -1.59 0.12
CA TRP A 131 20.40 -2.26 -0.23
C TRP A 131 20.22 -3.52 0.61
N VAL A 132 19.14 -3.57 1.38
CA VAL A 132 18.79 -4.70 2.24
C VAL A 132 17.53 -5.36 1.72
N GLU A 133 17.53 -6.67 1.58
CA GLU A 133 16.37 -7.43 1.14
C GLU A 133 15.34 -7.61 2.25
N TYR A 134 14.08 -7.36 1.91
CA TYR A 134 12.92 -7.57 2.77
C TYR A 134 11.90 -8.46 2.08
N ARG A 135 11.18 -9.26 2.88
CA ARG A 135 10.03 -10.03 2.42
C ARG A 135 8.75 -9.27 2.73
N THR A 136 7.86 -9.28 1.75
CA THR A 136 6.49 -8.77 1.87
C THR A 136 5.52 -9.90 1.54
N ASP A 137 4.34 -9.93 2.18
CA ASP A 137 3.25 -10.83 1.79
C ASP A 137 2.53 -10.36 0.52
N ARG A 138 2.73 -9.09 0.14
CA ARG A 138 2.18 -8.55 -1.10
C ARG A 138 2.99 -9.07 -2.30
N PRO A 139 2.36 -9.74 -3.27
CA PRO A 139 3.08 -10.22 -4.45
C PRO A 139 3.62 -9.05 -5.28
N LEU A 140 4.95 -8.92 -5.37
CA LEU A 140 5.61 -7.85 -6.12
C LEU A 140 5.32 -7.90 -7.63
N THR A 141 4.89 -9.05 -8.15
CA THR A 141 4.46 -9.21 -9.55
C THR A 141 3.31 -8.27 -9.89
N VAL A 142 2.36 -8.03 -8.98
CA VAL A 142 1.22 -7.12 -9.21
C VAL A 142 1.70 -5.70 -9.47
N LEU A 143 2.67 -5.23 -8.68
CA LEU A 143 3.30 -3.92 -8.88
C LEU A 143 4.09 -3.89 -10.20
N LEU A 144 4.85 -4.95 -10.48
CA LEU A 144 5.66 -5.03 -11.70
C LEU A 144 4.81 -5.04 -12.97
N ASP A 145 3.65 -5.69 -12.98
CA ASP A 145 2.77 -5.74 -14.13
C ASP A 145 2.19 -4.35 -14.44
N GLN A 146 1.79 -3.58 -13.42
CA GLN A 146 1.38 -2.18 -13.60
C GLN A 146 2.50 -1.29 -14.17
N LEU A 147 3.76 -1.58 -13.86
CA LEU A 147 4.92 -0.82 -14.36
C LEU A 147 5.29 -1.22 -15.79
N LYS A 148 5.10 -2.49 -16.17
CA LYS A 148 5.34 -2.96 -17.54
C LYS A 148 4.39 -2.31 -18.53
N GLU A 149 3.11 -2.18 -18.18
CA GLU A 149 2.10 -1.50 -19.01
C GLU A 149 2.42 -0.02 -19.30
N ARG A 150 3.30 0.61 -18.50
CA ARG A 150 3.59 2.05 -18.58
C ARG A 150 5.03 2.39 -18.99
N GLY A 151 5.95 1.42 -18.88
CA GLY A 151 7.37 1.59 -19.16
C GLY A 151 7.85 0.85 -20.42
N LEU A 152 6.94 0.22 -21.17
CA LEU A 152 7.16 -0.25 -22.54
C LEU A 152 6.79 0.87 -23.52
#